data_AF-A0A7J3IF68-F1
#
_entry.id   AF-A0A7J3IF68-F1
#
_cell.length_a   1.000
_cell.length_b   1.000
_cell.length_c   1.000
_cell.angle_alpha   90.00
_cell.angle_beta   90.00
_cell.angle_gamma   90.00
#
_symmetry.space_group_name_H-M   'P 1'
#
loop_
_entity.id
_entity.type
_entity.pdbx_description
1 polymer ?
#
loop_
_entity_poly.entity_id
_entity_poly.type
_entity_poly.pdbx_seq_one_letter_code
_entity_poly.pdbx_strand_id
1 'polypeptide(L)'
;PKNINSLSFDQKYVSAIVSGWALKLRHKSFPLSDHADFPNLMDFIRECSPKLVLTYHGGRFNEVLARHIEKKLRIRSYPINLIATNFLPI
;
A
#
# COMPACT_ATOMS: atom_id res chain seq x y z
N PRO A 1 9.79 21.13 -0.55
CA PRO A 1 11.22 21.25 -0.19
C PRO A 1 11.65 22.73 -0.16
N LYS A 2 12.36 23.16 0.89
CA LYS A 2 12.95 24.51 0.96
C LYS A 2 14.04 24.65 -0.12
N ASN A 3 14.00 25.73 -0.88
CA ASN A 3 14.91 26.11 -1.99
C ASN A 3 14.76 25.36 -3.32
N ILE A 4 13.61 25.55 -3.97
CA ILE A 4 13.42 25.20 -5.40
C ILE A 4 14.17 26.20 -6.32
N ASN A 5 14.41 27.42 -5.84
CA ASN A 5 14.97 28.51 -6.65
C ASN A 5 16.50 28.50 -6.80
N SER A 6 17.24 27.66 -6.07
CA SER A 6 18.71 27.54 -6.23
C SER A 6 19.14 26.45 -7.20
N LEU A 7 18.19 25.75 -7.82
CA LEU A 7 18.43 24.77 -8.90
C LEU A 7 18.31 25.46 -10.27
N SER A 8 18.85 26.67 -10.39
CA SER A 8 18.95 27.36 -11.68
C SER A 8 19.93 26.62 -12.59
N PHE A 9 19.38 25.65 -13.33
CA PHE A 9 19.72 25.22 -14.68
C PHE A 9 21.21 25.21 -15.06
N ASP A 10 21.97 24.32 -14.44
CA ASP A 10 23.07 23.68 -15.16
C ASP A 10 22.45 22.58 -16.04
N GLN A 11 22.70 22.59 -17.35
CA GLN A 11 22.09 21.68 -18.35
C GLN A 11 22.36 20.18 -18.11
N LYS A 12 23.04 19.82 -17.02
CA LYS A 12 23.45 18.46 -16.67
C LYS A 12 22.42 17.63 -15.91
N TYR A 13 21.37 18.23 -15.34
CA TYR A 13 20.43 17.50 -14.49
C TYR A 13 18.99 17.57 -15.01
N VAL A 14 18.28 16.45 -14.88
CA VAL A 14 16.86 16.36 -15.24
C VAL A 14 16.05 16.00 -14.00
N SER A 15 15.03 16.80 -13.69
CA SER A 15 14.12 16.52 -12.58
C SER A 15 13.22 15.32 -12.86
N ALA A 16 12.96 14.53 -11.82
CA ALA A 16 12.01 13.42 -11.86
C ALA A 16 11.08 13.47 -10.65
N ILE A 17 9.84 13.00 -10.83
CA ILE A 17 8.83 12.92 -9.75
C ILE A 17 8.96 11.59 -9.01
N VAL A 18 8.99 11.63 -7.69
CA VAL A 18 9.05 10.42 -6.85
C VAL A 18 7.75 10.33 -6.06
N SER A 19 6.91 9.33 -6.35
CA SER A 19 5.59 9.18 -5.73
C SER A 19 4.99 7.80 -6.01
N GLY A 20 4.16 7.26 -5.11
CA GLY A 20 3.40 6.02 -5.35
C GLY A 20 2.41 6.13 -6.52
N TRP A 21 2.08 7.36 -6.91
CA TRP A 21 1.25 7.64 -8.08
C TRP A 21 2.05 7.82 -9.37
N ALA A 22 3.38 7.68 -9.35
CA ALA A 22 4.23 7.86 -10.52
C ALA A 22 3.82 6.97 -11.70
N LEU A 23 3.27 5.77 -11.44
CA LEU A 23 2.73 4.89 -12.49
C LEU A 23 1.62 5.52 -13.33
N LYS A 24 0.94 6.55 -12.79
CA LYS A 24 -0.11 7.30 -13.50
C LYS A 24 0.41 8.57 -14.18
N LEU A 25 1.65 8.94 -13.93
CA LEU A 25 2.26 10.15 -14.47
C LEU A 25 3.02 9.80 -15.77
N ARG A 26 2.90 10.65 -16.79
CA ARG A 26 3.58 10.47 -18.09
C ARG A 26 4.99 11.07 -18.13
N HIS A 27 5.50 11.58 -17.00
CA HIS A 27 6.80 12.24 -16.89
C HIS A 27 7.87 11.28 -16.32
N LYS A 28 9.15 11.67 -16.43
CA LYS A 28 10.27 10.99 -15.74
C LYS A 28 9.93 10.87 -14.26
N SER A 29 9.60 9.66 -13.82
CA SER A 29 9.08 9.44 -12.48
C SER A 29 9.42 8.06 -11.96
N PHE A 30 9.51 7.95 -10.64
CA PHE A 30 9.84 6.72 -9.93
C PHE A 30 8.67 6.34 -9.00
N PRO A 31 8.10 5.13 -9.14
CA PRO A 31 7.04 4.66 -8.28
C PRO A 31 7.60 4.30 -6.90
N LEU A 32 7.51 5.25 -5.97
CA LEU A 32 7.96 5.07 -4.60
C LEU A 32 6.79 5.28 -3.64
N SER A 33 6.41 4.22 -2.93
CA SER A 33 5.41 4.25 -1.87
C SER A 33 5.95 3.59 -0.63
N ASP A 34 5.47 4.04 0.53
CA ASP A 34 5.79 3.43 1.83
C ASP A 34 4.94 2.16 2.12
N HIS A 35 4.08 1.77 1.19
CA HIS A 35 3.28 0.55 1.28
C HIS A 35 3.97 -0.62 0.58
N ALA A 36 3.81 -1.81 1.15
CA ALA A 36 4.19 -3.06 0.49
C ALA A 36 3.36 -3.28 -0.78
N ASP A 37 4.00 -3.81 -1.82
CA ASP A 37 3.29 -4.31 -2.98
C ASP A 37 2.59 -5.66 -2.65
N PHE A 38 1.84 -6.18 -3.62
CA PHE A 38 1.04 -7.38 -3.40
C PHE A 38 1.87 -8.64 -3.07
N PRO A 39 2.95 -8.98 -3.81
CA PRO A 39 3.79 -10.12 -3.47
C PRO A 39 4.39 -10.01 -2.06
N ASN A 40 5.01 -8.87 -1.72
CA ASN A 40 5.64 -8.70 -0.41
C ASN A 40 4.61 -8.76 0.73
N LEU A 41 3.39 -8.25 0.51
CA LEU A 41 2.30 -8.38 1.48
C LEU A 41 1.89 -9.85 1.70
N MET A 42 1.82 -10.65 0.64
CA MET A 42 1.52 -12.09 0.74
C MET A 42 2.66 -12.88 1.39
N ASP A 43 3.91 -12.50 1.12
CA ASP A 43 5.10 -13.04 1.78
C ASP A 43 5.04 -12.78 3.28
N PHE A 44 4.82 -11.53 3.67
CA PHE A 44 4.68 -11.12 5.06
C PHE A 44 3.61 -11.93 5.80
N ILE A 45 2.40 -12.06 5.24
CA ILE A 45 1.32 -12.82 5.89
C ILE A 45 1.70 -14.30 6.06
N ARG A 46 2.33 -14.89 5.04
CA ARG A 46 2.74 -16.30 5.08
C ARG A 46 3.78 -16.53 6.17
N GLU A 47 4.78 -15.66 6.25
CA GLU A 47 5.88 -15.77 7.23
C GLU A 47 5.39 -15.57 8.66
N CYS A 48 4.42 -14.66 8.88
CA CYS A 48 3.80 -14.49 10.19
C CYS A 48 2.91 -15.69 10.60
N SER A 49 2.39 -16.46 9.64
CA SER A 49 1.46 -17.57 9.86
C SER A 49 0.32 -17.30 10.88
N PRO A 50 -0.44 -16.19 10.74
CA PRO A 50 -1.49 -15.84 11.70
C PRO A 50 -2.71 -16.77 11.60
N LYS A 51 -3.52 -16.79 12.67
CA LYS A 51 -4.82 -17.51 12.69
C LYS A 51 -5.96 -16.76 11.99
N LEU A 52 -5.81 -15.45 11.82
CA LEU A 52 -6.80 -14.56 11.24
C LEU A 52 -6.09 -13.34 10.64
N VAL A 53 -6.52 -12.90 9.45
CA VAL A 53 -6.07 -11.64 8.85
C VAL A 53 -7.26 -10.73 8.59
N LEU A 54 -7.23 -9.53 9.14
CA LEU A 54 -8.24 -8.50 8.90
C LEU A 54 -7.74 -7.51 7.86
N THR A 55 -8.45 -7.36 6.74
CA THR A 55 -8.03 -6.46 5.66
C THR A 55 -8.63 -5.06 5.84
N TYR A 56 -7.82 -4.03 5.56
CA TYR A 56 -8.21 -2.63 5.73
C TYR A 56 -7.41 -1.72 4.77
N HIS A 57 -7.83 -0.45 4.65
CA HIS A 57 -7.24 0.61 3.80
C HIS A 57 -7.18 0.37 2.27
N GLY A 58 -7.63 -0.78 1.76
CA GLY A 58 -7.73 -1.05 0.32
C GLY A 58 -9.07 -0.66 -0.33
N GLY A 59 -10.02 -0.10 0.43
CA GLY A 59 -11.38 0.17 -0.05
C GLY A 59 -12.06 -1.12 -0.54
N ARG A 60 -12.55 -1.14 -1.79
CA ARG A 60 -13.13 -2.35 -2.40
C ARG A 60 -12.15 -3.54 -2.51
N PHE A 61 -10.84 -3.29 -2.45
CA PHE A 61 -9.84 -4.36 -2.54
C PHE A 61 -9.66 -5.12 -1.23
N ASN A 62 -10.22 -4.67 -0.12
CA ASN A 62 -10.18 -5.39 1.16
C ASN A 62 -10.77 -6.81 1.01
N GLU A 63 -11.94 -6.92 0.35
CA GLU A 63 -12.61 -8.20 0.07
C GLU A 63 -11.86 -9.06 -0.95
N VAL A 64 -11.14 -8.43 -1.87
CA VAL A 64 -10.35 -9.14 -2.88
C VAL A 64 -9.13 -9.78 -2.23
N LEU A 65 -8.41 -9.01 -1.41
CA LEU A 65 -7.25 -9.49 -0.69
C LEU A 65 -7.63 -10.58 0.33
N ALA A 66 -8.70 -10.38 1.09
CA ALA A 66 -9.18 -11.36 2.07
C ALA A 66 -9.45 -12.72 1.43
N ARG A 67 -10.26 -12.76 0.36
CA ARG A 67 -10.52 -14.00 -0.40
C ARG A 67 -9.26 -14.61 -1.00
N HIS A 68 -8.30 -13.79 -1.43
CA HIS A 68 -7.04 -14.28 -1.96
C HIS A 68 -6.21 -15.00 -0.87
N ILE A 69 -6.13 -14.41 0.33
CA ILE A 69 -5.45 -14.99 1.49
C ILE A 69 -6.10 -16.33 1.85
N GLU A 70 -7.42 -16.38 1.98
CA GLU A 70 -8.14 -17.63 2.30
C GLU A 70 -7.86 -18.72 1.27
N LYS A 71 -7.90 -18.38 -0.02
CA LYS A 71 -7.68 -19.34 -1.11
C LYS A 71 -6.23 -19.86 -1.16
N LYS A 72 -5.25 -18.98 -0.98
CA LYS A 72 -3.83 -19.31 -1.19
C LYS A 72 -3.12 -19.79 0.06
N LEU A 73 -3.39 -19.18 1.20
CA LEU A 73 -2.70 -19.46 2.46
C LEU A 73 -3.55 -20.30 3.42
N ARG A 74 -4.83 -20.52 3.12
CA ARG A 74 -5.76 -21.26 3.98
C ARG A 74 -5.89 -20.66 5.39
N ILE A 75 -5.68 -19.36 5.50
CA ILE A 75 -5.85 -18.55 6.72
C ILE A 75 -7.19 -17.83 6.60
N ARG A 76 -8.02 -17.86 7.66
CA ARG A 76 -9.28 -17.10 7.70
C ARG A 76 -9.00 -15.62 7.49
N SER A 77 -9.76 -14.96 6.62
CA SER A 77 -9.55 -13.54 6.38
C SER A 77 -10.81 -12.82 5.92
N TYR A 78 -11.03 -11.61 6.43
CA TYR A 78 -12.18 -10.78 6.07
C TYR A 78 -11.91 -9.30 6.40
N PRO A 79 -12.65 -8.34 5.79
CA PRO A 79 -12.45 -6.93 6.09
C PRO A 79 -12.79 -6.54 7.53
N ILE A 80 -12.03 -5.59 8.09
CA ILE A 80 -12.19 -5.15 9.48
C ILE A 80 -13.60 -4.59 9.79
N ASN A 81 -14.26 -3.96 8.81
CA ASN A 81 -15.59 -3.36 8.98
C ASN A 81 -16.71 -4.39 9.18
N LEU A 82 -16.43 -5.69 9.03
CA LEU A 82 -17.37 -6.75 9.39
C LEU A 82 -17.35 -7.07 10.88
N ILE A 83 -16.42 -6.50 11.64
CA ILE A 83 -16.42 -6.58 13.10
C ILE A 83 -17.22 -5.40 13.64
N ALA A 84 -18.38 -5.69 14.23
CA ALA A 84 -19.14 -4.70 14.97
C ALA A 84 -18.27 -4.17 16.13
N THR A 85 -17.87 -2.90 16.04
CA THR A 85 -17.11 -2.26 17.11
C THR A 85 -18.09 -1.39 17.90
N ASN A 86 -18.52 -1.89 19.05
CA ASN A 86 -19.20 -1.04 20.03
C ASN A 86 -18.11 -0.20 20.70
N PHE A 87 -17.87 1.00 20.18
CA PHE A 87 -17.08 1.98 20.91
C PHE A 87 -17.88 2.38 22.14
N LEU A 88 -17.52 1.87 23.31
CA LEU A 88 -18.03 2.39 24.56
C LEU A 88 -17.58 3.87 24.63
N PRO A 89 -18.51 4.82 24.81
CA PRO A 89 -18.11 6.20 25.05
C PRO A 89 -17.26 6.22 26.33
N ILE A 90 -16.04 6.74 26.20
CA ILE A 90 -15.11 6.98 27.31
C ILE A 90 -15.52 8.26 28.01
#